data_AF-A0A2C6B3M4-F1
#
_entry.id   AF-A0A2C6B3M4-F1
#
_cell.length_a   1.000
_cell.length_b   1.000
_cell.length_c   1.000
_cell.angle_alpha   90.00
_cell.angle_beta   90.00
_cell.angle_gamma   90.00
#
_symmetry.space_group_name_H-M   'P 1'
#
loop_
_entity.id
_entity.type
_entity.pdbx_description
1 polymer ?
#
loop_
_entity_poly.entity_id
_entity_poly.type
_entity_poly.pdbx_seq_one_letter_code
_entity_poly.pdbx_strand_id
1 'polypeptide(L)'
;MGMCAMYQEVKQEDFKKLLESNDFFETIEDLEEKDGTELCDIDKMWDALHFLLNGLSAIYNATENNLLSEFIIGSESFNDEAEEFARYIPTKKVIEISKKLNEINFQDYLKDFDMTNFAENGIYPDIWDYAEEREEIMEELSEHFENLKNFYNKVAENKNIVVVTIC
;
A
#
# COMPACT_ATOMS: atom_id res chain seq x y z
N MET A 1 -19.24 2.13 2.89
CA MET A 1 -18.09 2.68 2.14
C MET A 1 -16.98 2.89 3.16
N GLY A 2 -15.76 2.54 2.80
CA GLY A 2 -14.60 2.63 3.66
C GLY A 2 -13.36 2.85 2.77
N MET A 3 -12.22 3.13 3.40
CA MET A 3 -11.02 3.55 2.69
C MET A 3 -10.36 2.40 1.92
N CYS A 4 -10.20 2.57 0.62
CA CYS A 4 -9.53 1.62 -0.27
C CYS A 4 -8.11 2.11 -0.57
N ALA A 5 -7.15 1.18 -0.72
CA ALA A 5 -5.77 1.52 -1.06
C ALA A 5 -5.45 1.18 -2.53
N MET A 6 -5.09 2.20 -3.29
CA MET A 6 -4.70 2.11 -4.70
C MET A 6 -3.24 2.52 -4.88
N TYR A 7 -2.52 1.75 -5.70
CA TYR A 7 -1.11 1.91 -5.99
C TYR A 7 -0.94 2.06 -7.48
N GLN A 8 -0.35 3.17 -7.89
CA GLN A 8 -0.22 3.53 -9.30
C GLN A 8 1.22 3.77 -9.68
N GLU A 9 1.65 3.15 -10.78
CA GLU A 9 2.89 3.49 -11.43
C GLU A 9 2.81 4.90 -12.04
N VAL A 10 3.77 5.74 -11.70
CA VAL A 10 3.92 7.05 -12.33
C VAL A 10 5.29 7.16 -12.98
N LYS A 11 5.29 7.40 -14.29
CA LYS A 11 6.50 7.65 -15.07
C LYS A 11 7.21 8.90 -14.54
N GLN A 12 8.54 8.88 -14.51
CA GLN A 12 9.32 10.03 -14.01
C GLN A 12 8.99 11.35 -14.72
N GLU A 13 8.70 11.29 -16.03
CA GLU A 13 8.34 12.46 -16.83
C GLU A 13 6.97 13.05 -16.49
N ASP A 14 6.06 12.22 -15.95
CA ASP A 14 4.71 12.63 -15.58
C ASP A 14 4.62 13.07 -14.12
N PHE A 15 5.55 12.65 -13.26
CA PHE A 15 5.53 12.94 -11.82
C PHE A 15 5.46 14.44 -11.50
N LYS A 16 6.11 15.30 -12.30
CA LYS A 16 6.05 16.75 -12.11
C LYS A 16 4.61 17.30 -12.19
N LYS A 17 3.73 16.66 -12.97
CA LYS A 17 2.32 17.07 -13.10
C LYS A 17 1.59 16.95 -11.78
N LEU A 18 1.88 15.91 -11.00
CA LEU A 18 1.28 15.72 -9.67
C LEU A 18 1.77 16.78 -8.68
N LEU A 19 3.06 17.12 -8.71
CA LEU A 19 3.64 18.15 -7.83
C LEU A 19 3.11 19.55 -8.11
N GLU A 20 2.70 19.81 -9.35
CA GLU A 20 2.22 21.12 -9.81
C GLU A 20 0.69 21.19 -9.92
N SER A 21 0.00 20.12 -9.57
CA SER A 21 -1.45 20.03 -9.73
C SER A 21 -2.20 20.84 -8.67
N ASN A 22 -3.29 21.47 -9.11
CA ASN A 22 -4.28 22.07 -8.20
C ASN A 22 -5.37 21.07 -7.78
N ASP A 23 -5.52 19.97 -8.52
CA ASP A 23 -6.44 18.87 -8.24
C ASP A 23 -5.68 17.54 -8.42
N PHE A 24 -5.15 17.05 -7.30
CA PHE A 24 -4.32 15.86 -7.28
C PHE A 24 -5.08 14.62 -7.79
N PHE A 25 -6.35 14.46 -7.39
CA PHE A 25 -7.15 13.29 -7.72
C PHE A 25 -7.55 13.28 -9.20
N GLU A 26 -7.96 14.42 -9.76
CA GLU A 26 -8.19 14.51 -11.21
C GLU A 26 -6.91 14.17 -12.00
N THR A 27 -5.75 14.63 -11.53
CA THR A 27 -4.47 14.40 -12.23
C THR A 27 -4.01 12.96 -12.15
N ILE A 28 -4.18 12.29 -11.01
CA ILE A 28 -3.74 10.90 -10.87
C ILE A 28 -4.66 9.95 -11.65
N GLU A 29 -5.97 10.23 -11.69
CA GLU A 29 -6.96 9.53 -12.55
C GLU A 29 -6.61 9.68 -14.04
N ASP A 30 -6.30 10.89 -14.50
CA ASP A 30 -5.83 11.13 -15.88
C ASP A 30 -4.57 10.33 -16.25
N LEU A 31 -3.68 10.09 -15.26
CA LEU A 31 -2.48 9.28 -15.45
C LEU A 31 -2.76 7.78 -15.43
N GLU A 32 -3.86 7.37 -14.79
CA GLU A 32 -4.31 5.97 -14.73
C GLU A 32 -4.71 5.48 -16.12
N GLU A 33 -5.41 6.31 -16.88
CA GLU A 33 -5.91 5.99 -18.23
C GLU A 33 -4.81 5.82 -19.30
N LYS A 34 -3.55 6.08 -18.96
CA LYS A 34 -2.44 5.95 -19.91
C LYS A 34 -2.06 4.51 -20.16
N ASP A 35 -1.84 4.19 -21.44
CA ASP A 35 -1.38 2.87 -21.86
C ASP A 35 -0.09 2.44 -21.13
N GLY A 36 -0.17 1.25 -20.53
CA GLY A 36 0.94 0.61 -19.84
C GLY A 36 1.24 1.19 -18.46
N THR A 37 0.31 1.90 -17.83
CA THR A 37 0.35 2.22 -16.40
C THR A 37 0.02 0.95 -15.60
N GLU A 38 0.96 0.49 -14.76
CA GLU A 38 0.68 -0.57 -13.79
C GLU A 38 -0.13 -0.02 -12.62
N LEU A 39 -1.10 -0.82 -12.15
CA LEU A 39 -1.99 -0.50 -11.04
C LEU A 39 -2.10 -1.71 -10.10
N CYS A 40 -2.34 -1.45 -8.82
CA CYS A 40 -2.68 -2.47 -7.85
C CYS A 40 -3.70 -1.88 -6.87
N ASP A 41 -4.83 -2.57 -6.72
CA ASP A 41 -5.86 -2.28 -5.72
C ASP A 41 -5.90 -3.46 -4.74
N ILE A 42 -5.86 -3.17 -3.44
CA ILE A 42 -5.96 -4.18 -2.38
C ILE A 42 -7.19 -3.98 -1.48
N ASP A 43 -8.17 -3.26 -2.01
CA ASP A 43 -9.37 -2.81 -1.33
C ASP A 43 -9.03 -2.27 0.07
N LYS A 44 -9.60 -2.86 1.12
CA LYS A 44 -9.55 -2.34 2.50
C LYS A 44 -8.45 -2.96 3.35
N MET A 45 -7.65 -3.87 2.80
CA MET A 45 -6.75 -4.72 3.59
C MET A 45 -5.38 -4.09 3.89
N TRP A 46 -5.20 -2.79 3.61
CA TRP A 46 -3.94 -2.08 3.77
C TRP A 46 -3.47 -1.98 5.23
N ASP A 47 -4.36 -1.62 6.17
CA ASP A 47 -3.98 -1.51 7.59
C ASP A 47 -3.75 -2.91 8.20
N ALA A 48 -4.55 -3.89 7.79
CA ALA A 48 -4.37 -5.29 8.16
C ALA A 48 -3.00 -5.85 7.70
N LEU A 49 -2.60 -5.60 6.44
CA LEU A 49 -1.28 -5.95 5.94
C LEU A 49 -0.17 -5.22 6.70
N HIS A 50 -0.36 -3.93 6.98
CA HIS A 50 0.62 -3.13 7.70
C HIS A 50 0.82 -3.66 9.11
N PHE A 51 -0.27 -3.96 9.83
CA PHE A 51 -0.22 -4.51 11.18
C PHE A 51 0.42 -5.89 11.20
N LEU A 52 0.11 -6.77 10.25
CA LEU A 52 0.71 -8.10 10.20
C LEU A 52 2.23 -8.04 9.99
N LEU A 53 2.71 -7.11 9.15
CA LEU A 53 4.13 -6.98 8.82
C LEU A 53 4.95 -6.18 9.83
N ASN A 54 4.33 -5.23 10.53
CA ASN A 54 5.02 -4.27 11.38
C ASN A 54 4.60 -4.31 12.86
N GLY A 55 3.51 -5.00 13.20
CA GLY A 55 2.92 -5.04 14.53
C GLY A 55 2.28 -3.72 14.98
N LEU A 56 2.03 -2.79 14.05
CA LEU A 56 1.51 -1.44 14.31
C LEU A 56 0.49 -1.06 13.23
N SER A 57 -0.57 -0.34 13.59
CA SER A 57 -1.52 0.23 12.61
C SER A 57 -0.84 1.34 11.80
N ALA A 58 -1.10 1.35 10.49
CA ALA A 58 -0.75 2.40 9.55
C ALA A 58 -1.42 3.74 9.91
N ILE A 59 -2.60 3.71 10.52
CA ILE A 59 -3.39 4.90 10.85
C ILE A 59 -2.75 5.69 12.01
N TYR A 60 -2.27 4.98 13.03
CA TYR A 60 -1.88 5.61 14.29
C TYR A 60 -0.36 5.67 14.51
N ASN A 61 0.39 4.73 13.92
CA ASN A 61 1.76 4.43 14.37
C ASN A 61 2.72 4.11 13.21
N ALA A 62 2.49 4.70 12.04
CA ALA A 62 3.41 4.59 10.90
C ALA A 62 4.83 5.06 11.26
N THR A 63 5.83 4.23 10.96
CA THR A 63 7.25 4.53 11.22
C THR A 63 7.95 5.02 9.97
N GLU A 64 8.54 6.21 10.03
CA GLU A 64 9.44 6.70 8.98
C GLU A 64 10.65 5.77 8.78
N ASN A 65 11.14 5.66 7.54
CA ASN A 65 12.31 4.86 7.17
C ASN A 65 12.16 3.34 7.40
N ASN A 66 10.93 2.84 7.38
CA ASN A 66 10.64 1.41 7.39
C ASN A 66 10.05 0.99 6.04
N LEU A 67 10.83 0.24 5.25
CA LEU A 67 10.40 -0.21 3.91
C LEU A 67 9.10 -1.05 3.94
N LEU A 68 8.85 -1.79 5.02
CA LEU A 68 7.63 -2.60 5.20
C LEU A 68 6.41 -1.79 5.62
N SER A 69 6.63 -0.56 6.10
CA SER A 69 5.56 0.41 6.28
C SER A 69 5.33 1.16 4.96
N GLU A 70 6.41 1.68 4.39
CA GLU A 70 6.38 2.58 3.24
C GLU A 70 5.83 1.96 1.96
N PHE A 71 5.98 0.64 1.74
CA PHE A 71 5.36 0.03 0.57
C PHE A 71 3.84 -0.04 0.62
N ILE A 72 3.25 0.14 1.81
CA ILE A 72 1.79 0.15 1.99
C ILE A 72 1.28 1.58 2.02
N ILE A 73 1.95 2.48 2.73
CA ILE A 73 1.44 3.85 2.96
C ILE A 73 2.21 4.94 2.19
N GLY A 74 3.24 4.60 1.43
CA GLY A 74 4.10 5.58 0.77
C GLY A 74 5.11 6.26 1.70
N SER A 75 6.20 6.78 1.12
CA SER A 75 7.33 7.33 1.90
C SER A 75 7.34 8.84 2.02
N GLU A 76 6.81 9.54 1.03
CA GLU A 76 6.81 11.01 0.96
C GLU A 76 5.36 11.49 0.77
N SER A 77 4.96 12.58 1.40
CA SER A 77 3.62 13.16 1.22
C SER A 77 3.59 14.15 0.05
N PHE A 78 2.47 14.18 -0.68
CA PHE A 78 2.17 15.31 -1.56
C PHE A 78 1.65 16.52 -0.78
N ASN A 79 0.95 16.28 0.34
CA ASN A 79 0.44 17.31 1.23
C ASN A 79 0.42 16.80 2.68
N ASP A 80 1.30 17.34 3.53
CA ASP A 80 1.39 16.95 4.94
C ASP A 80 0.17 17.40 5.78
N GLU A 81 -0.69 18.26 5.23
CA GLU A 81 -1.90 18.77 5.91
C GLU A 81 -3.18 18.01 5.52
N ALA A 82 -3.12 17.08 4.56
CA ALA A 82 -4.27 16.31 4.12
C ALA A 82 -4.59 15.13 5.07
N GLU A 83 -5.89 14.87 5.26
CA GLU A 83 -6.36 13.70 6.04
C GLU A 83 -6.24 12.39 5.23
N GLU A 84 -6.34 12.47 3.91
CA GLU A 84 -6.20 11.34 2.98
C GLU A 84 -4.72 11.00 2.74
N PHE A 85 -4.41 9.72 2.58
CA PHE A 85 -3.05 9.35 2.18
C PHE A 85 -2.88 9.62 0.70
N ALA A 86 -2.32 10.78 0.34
CA ALA A 86 -1.80 11.05 -1.00
C ALA A 86 -0.28 11.08 -0.91
N ARG A 87 0.36 9.94 -1.14
CA ARG A 87 1.79 9.74 -0.89
C ARG A 87 2.49 9.13 -2.09
N TYR A 88 3.82 9.24 -2.14
CA TYR A 88 4.62 8.65 -3.20
C TYR A 88 5.90 8.00 -2.67
N ILE A 89 6.47 7.16 -3.52
CA ILE A 89 7.71 6.44 -3.26
C ILE A 89 8.67 6.71 -4.41
N PRO A 90 9.77 7.44 -4.15
CA PRO A 90 10.79 7.69 -5.16
C PRO A 90 11.37 6.40 -5.72
N THR A 91 11.75 6.41 -7.00
CA THR A 91 12.30 5.25 -7.72
C THR A 91 13.37 4.48 -6.96
N LYS A 92 14.29 5.18 -6.29
CA LYS A 92 15.34 4.52 -5.49
C LYS A 92 14.74 3.62 -4.41
N LYS A 93 13.71 4.10 -3.71
CA LYS A 93 13.05 3.39 -2.63
C LYS A 93 12.10 2.30 -3.16
N VAL A 94 11.46 2.51 -4.32
CA VAL A 94 10.72 1.44 -5.04
C VAL A 94 11.63 0.24 -5.30
N ILE A 95 12.86 0.46 -5.76
CA ILE A 95 13.84 -0.62 -6.01
C ILE A 95 14.27 -1.30 -4.70
N GLU A 96 14.45 -0.54 -3.61
CA GLU A 96 14.78 -1.10 -2.28
C GLU A 96 13.63 -1.94 -1.72
N ILE A 97 12.39 -1.47 -1.86
CA ILE A 97 11.16 -2.17 -1.49
C ILE A 97 11.02 -3.47 -2.30
N SER A 98 11.11 -3.41 -3.63
CA SER A 98 11.01 -4.60 -4.48
C SER A 98 12.00 -5.69 -4.06
N LYS A 99 13.26 -5.32 -3.79
CA LYS A 99 14.24 -6.27 -3.25
C LYS A 99 13.80 -6.85 -1.91
N LYS A 100 13.31 -6.01 -1.00
CA LYS A 100 12.87 -6.44 0.33
C LYS A 100 11.67 -7.39 0.27
N LEU A 101 10.67 -7.11 -0.58
CA LEU A 101 9.50 -7.96 -0.75
C LEU A 101 9.87 -9.34 -1.33
N ASN A 102 10.90 -9.42 -2.17
CA ASN A 102 11.40 -10.70 -2.69
C ASN A 102 12.17 -11.55 -1.66
N GLU A 103 12.60 -10.97 -0.54
CA GLU A 103 13.18 -11.71 0.58
C GLU A 103 12.12 -12.29 1.52
N ILE A 104 10.87 -11.83 1.42
CA ILE A 104 9.79 -12.18 2.34
C ILE A 104 9.09 -13.47 1.87
N ASN A 105 8.93 -14.38 2.82
CA ASN A 105 7.95 -15.45 2.75
C ASN A 105 6.73 -15.03 3.57
N PHE A 106 5.68 -14.55 2.91
CA PHE A 106 4.51 -13.98 3.59
C PHE A 106 3.76 -15.00 4.45
N GLN A 107 3.85 -16.29 4.10
CA GLN A 107 3.29 -17.39 4.90
C GLN A 107 3.88 -17.47 6.31
N ASP A 108 5.08 -16.91 6.55
CA ASP A 108 5.62 -16.84 7.90
C ASP A 108 4.90 -15.80 8.76
N TYR A 109 4.45 -14.69 8.17
CA TYR A 109 3.67 -13.66 8.86
C TYR A 109 2.23 -14.12 9.14
N LEU A 110 1.62 -14.85 8.21
CA LEU A 110 0.27 -15.41 8.37
C LEU A 110 0.14 -16.38 9.56
N LYS A 111 1.24 -16.96 10.05
CA LYS A 111 1.23 -17.79 11.27
C LYS A 111 0.89 -16.99 12.52
N ASP A 112 1.21 -15.70 12.52
CA ASP A 112 0.95 -14.77 13.61
C ASP A 112 -0.40 -14.04 13.45
N PHE A 113 -1.17 -14.36 12.40
CA PHE A 113 -2.50 -13.78 12.19
C PHE A 113 -3.50 -14.27 13.24
N ASP A 114 -4.00 -13.32 14.03
CA ASP A 114 -4.96 -13.53 15.11
C ASP A 114 -6.05 -12.44 15.08
N MET A 115 -7.29 -12.83 14.79
CA MET A 115 -8.39 -11.87 14.64
C MET A 115 -8.70 -11.12 15.95
N THR A 116 -8.55 -11.76 17.11
CA THR A 116 -8.77 -11.10 18.40
C THR A 116 -7.75 -9.98 18.61
N ASN A 117 -6.47 -10.21 18.31
CA ASN A 117 -5.43 -9.19 18.37
C ASN A 117 -5.71 -8.03 17.40
N PHE A 118 -6.21 -8.31 16.19
CA PHE A 118 -6.58 -7.26 15.24
C PHE A 118 -7.79 -6.43 15.73
N ALA A 119 -8.81 -7.08 16.31
CA ALA A 119 -9.95 -6.41 16.93
C ALA A 119 -9.52 -5.50 18.10
N GLU A 120 -8.69 -6.02 19.01
CA GLU A 120 -8.22 -5.30 20.20
C GLU A 120 -7.36 -4.07 19.86
N ASN A 121 -6.65 -4.10 18.73
CA ASN A 121 -5.86 -2.97 18.25
C ASN A 121 -6.65 -2.04 17.30
N GLY A 122 -7.94 -2.32 17.06
CA GLY A 122 -8.79 -1.50 16.21
C GLY A 122 -8.28 -1.40 14.76
N ILE A 123 -7.71 -2.49 14.25
CA ILE A 123 -7.12 -2.51 12.91
C ILE A 123 -8.21 -2.36 11.85
N TYR A 124 -7.96 -1.57 10.82
CA TYR A 124 -8.88 -1.44 9.70
C TYR A 124 -8.74 -2.63 8.71
N PRO A 125 -9.84 -3.17 8.14
CA PRO A 125 -11.24 -2.82 8.39
C PRO A 125 -11.81 -3.51 9.64
N ASP A 126 -12.95 -3.00 10.14
CA ASP A 126 -13.62 -3.55 11.33
C ASP A 126 -14.42 -4.82 11.01
N ILE A 127 -13.71 -5.93 10.75
CA ILE A 127 -14.29 -7.23 10.33
C ILE A 127 -13.87 -8.41 11.22
N TRP A 128 -13.16 -8.15 12.31
CA TRP A 128 -12.43 -9.19 13.06
C TRP A 128 -13.29 -10.07 13.98
N ASP A 129 -14.58 -9.74 14.14
CA ASP A 129 -15.49 -10.48 15.00
C ASP A 129 -16.04 -11.78 14.37
N TYR A 130 -15.83 -11.98 13.05
CA TYR A 130 -16.37 -13.11 12.28
C TYR A 130 -15.34 -14.23 12.14
N ALA A 131 -15.16 -15.04 13.18
CA ALA A 131 -14.12 -16.08 13.23
C ALA A 131 -14.20 -17.12 12.08
N GLU A 132 -15.38 -17.33 11.51
CA GLU A 132 -15.61 -18.18 10.34
C GLU A 132 -14.95 -17.66 9.05
N GLU A 133 -14.73 -16.36 8.93
CA GLU A 133 -14.12 -15.72 7.74
C GLU A 133 -12.58 -15.76 7.81
N ARG A 134 -12.00 -16.30 8.89
CA ARG A 134 -10.54 -16.28 9.15
C ARG A 134 -9.73 -16.82 7.98
N GLU A 135 -10.13 -17.95 7.40
CA GLU A 135 -9.39 -18.58 6.30
C GLU A 135 -9.47 -17.74 5.02
N GLU A 136 -10.66 -17.23 4.69
CA GLU A 136 -10.88 -16.34 3.53
C GLU A 136 -10.07 -15.05 3.65
N ILE A 137 -10.03 -14.44 4.83
CA ILE A 137 -9.23 -13.24 5.12
C ILE A 137 -7.73 -13.53 4.97
N MET A 138 -7.24 -14.70 5.41
CA MET A 138 -5.83 -15.06 5.24
C MET A 138 -5.47 -15.27 3.77
N GLU A 139 -6.37 -15.87 2.98
CA GLU A 139 -6.20 -16.02 1.53
C GLU A 139 -6.16 -14.65 0.86
N GLU A 140 -7.08 -13.75 1.21
CA GLU A 140 -7.13 -12.38 0.70
C GLU A 140 -5.86 -11.58 1.04
N LEU A 141 -5.40 -11.63 2.29
CA LEU A 141 -4.14 -11.00 2.70
C LEU A 141 -2.95 -11.54 1.89
N SER A 142 -2.92 -12.85 1.64
CA SER A 142 -1.85 -13.47 0.86
C SER A 142 -1.89 -13.04 -0.62
N GLU A 143 -3.09 -12.96 -1.20
CA GLU A 143 -3.28 -12.49 -2.58
C GLU A 143 -2.84 -11.04 -2.72
N HIS A 144 -3.32 -10.15 -1.85
CA HIS A 144 -2.97 -8.73 -1.86
C HIS A 144 -1.47 -8.48 -1.67
N PHE A 145 -0.81 -9.23 -0.78
CA PHE A 145 0.65 -9.13 -0.63
C PHE A 145 1.39 -9.52 -1.90
N GLU A 146 1.02 -10.63 -2.55
CA GLU A 146 1.67 -11.07 -3.79
C GLU A 146 1.35 -10.13 -4.97
N ASN A 147 0.14 -9.56 -5.03
CA ASN A 147 -0.23 -8.52 -5.99
C ASN A 147 0.66 -7.29 -5.85
N LEU A 148 0.82 -6.77 -4.63
CA LEU A 148 1.73 -5.65 -4.35
C LEU A 148 3.16 -5.99 -4.71
N LYS A 149 3.65 -7.18 -4.33
CA LYS A 149 5.01 -7.61 -4.66
C LYS A 149 5.24 -7.66 -6.18
N ASN A 150 4.30 -8.20 -6.94
CA ASN A 150 4.36 -8.21 -8.39
C ASN A 150 4.35 -6.80 -8.98
N PHE A 151 3.47 -5.93 -8.48
CA PHE A 151 3.41 -4.52 -8.86
C PHE A 151 4.75 -3.81 -8.61
N TYR A 152 5.28 -3.87 -7.39
CA TYR A 152 6.57 -3.23 -7.04
C TYR A 152 7.73 -3.77 -7.87
N ASN A 153 7.73 -5.05 -8.22
CA ASN A 153 8.74 -5.62 -9.11
C ASN A 153 8.69 -4.98 -10.50
N LYS A 154 7.49 -4.87 -11.11
CA LYS A 154 7.32 -4.23 -12.43
C LYS A 154 7.72 -2.76 -12.40
N VAL A 155 7.27 -1.99 -11.41
CA VAL A 155 7.60 -0.56 -11.32
C VAL A 155 9.09 -0.34 -11.07
N ALA A 156 9.74 -1.22 -10.28
CA ALA A 156 11.18 -1.20 -10.08
C ALA A 156 11.96 -1.50 -11.37
N GLU A 157 11.52 -2.46 -12.18
CA GLU A 157 12.09 -2.77 -13.50
C GLU A 157 11.98 -1.58 -14.46
N ASN A 158 10.81 -0.93 -14.48
CA ASN A 158 10.55 0.27 -15.26
C ASN A 158 11.29 1.52 -14.74
N LYS A 159 11.83 1.46 -13.52
CA LYS A 159 12.49 2.57 -12.80
C LYS A 159 11.58 3.78 -12.65
N ASN A 160 10.32 3.53 -12.35
CA ASN A 160 9.31 4.55 -12.17
C ASN A 160 9.05 4.83 -10.68
N ILE A 161 8.05 5.67 -10.41
CA ILE A 161 7.62 6.10 -9.08
C ILE A 161 6.33 5.34 -8.77
N VAL A 162 6.07 5.10 -7.49
CA VAL A 162 4.75 4.62 -7.03
C VAL A 162 4.03 5.78 -6.35
N VAL A 163 2.77 5.97 -6.69
CA VAL A 163 1.84 6.81 -5.94
C VAL A 163 0.89 5.89 -5.19
N VAL A 164 0.64 6.21 -3.92
CA VAL A 164 -0.26 5.50 -3.02
C VAL A 164 -1.38 6.44 -2.65
N THR A 165 -2.61 6.03 -2.92
CA THR A 165 -3.83 6.71 -2.47
C THR A 165 -4.62 5.82 -1.51
N ILE A 166 -5.01 6.36 -0.35
CA ILE A 166 -5.91 5.68 0.59
C ILE A 166 -7.01 6.67 0.99
N CYS A 167 -8.24 6.39 0.53
CA CYS A 167 -9.42 7.26 0.68
C CYS A 167 -10.72 6.45 0.64
#